data_AF-A0A2T4S5E5-F1
#
_entry.id   AF-A0A2T4S5E5-F1
#
_cell.length_a   1.000
_cell.length_b   1.000
_cell.length_c   1.000
_cell.angle_alpha   90.00
_cell.angle_beta   90.00
_cell.angle_gamma   90.00
#
_symmetry.space_group_name_H-M   'P 1'
#
loop_
_entity.id
_entity.type
_entity.pdbx_description
1 polymer ?
#
loop_
_entity_poly.entity_id
_entity_poly.type
_entity_poly.pdbx_seq_one_letter_code
_entity_poly.pdbx_strand_id
1 'polypeptide(L)'
;QLQDVTRHVYEYFDKAGLADKLVIQTYFEHVDLDFVNSLPVKGFGLDFVHDGGKNLEQIKAGKLSKDKALYAGIIDGRNVWAADIEAKKELIETLENYTDELVIQPSSSLLHVPVSLDDEELDESIEEGLSFATEKLDELDALKRVINNGDSEKYDKLKAAYERF
;
A
#
# COMPACT_ATOMS: atom_id res chain seq x y z
N GLN A 1 27.39 -5.95 -4.00
CA GLN A 1 27.15 -7.41 -4.02
C GLN A 1 25.67 -7.76 -4.11
N LEU A 2 24.81 -7.42 -3.13
CA LEU A 2 23.37 -7.74 -3.21
C LEU A 2 22.67 -7.00 -4.36
N GLN A 3 22.92 -5.69 -4.52
CA GLN A 3 22.40 -4.91 -5.63
C GLN A 3 22.82 -5.46 -7.01
N ASP A 4 24.06 -5.96 -7.12
CA ASP A 4 24.56 -6.54 -8.38
C ASP A 4 23.83 -7.85 -8.73
N VAL A 5 23.60 -8.70 -7.73
CA VAL A 5 22.84 -9.95 -7.90
C VAL A 5 21.39 -9.65 -8.29
N THR A 6 20.75 -8.71 -7.60
CA THR A 6 19.40 -8.26 -7.93
C THR A 6 19.32 -7.74 -9.36
N ARG A 7 20.25 -6.88 -9.78
CA ARG A 7 20.31 -6.37 -11.15
C ARG A 7 20.44 -7.51 -12.16
N HIS A 8 21.37 -8.44 -11.93
CA HIS A 8 21.58 -9.57 -12.82
C HIS A 8 20.32 -10.41 -13.03
N VAL A 9 19.56 -10.67 -11.95
CA VAL A 9 18.32 -11.44 -12.01
C VAL A 9 17.24 -10.70 -12.79
N TYR A 10 17.03 -9.41 -12.54
CA TYR A 10 15.99 -8.66 -13.26
C TYR A 10 16.36 -8.37 -14.72
N GLU A 11 17.65 -8.18 -15.05
CA GLU A 11 18.11 -8.15 -16.44
C GLU A 11 17.90 -9.48 -17.17
N TYR A 12 17.99 -10.61 -16.46
CA TYR A 12 17.67 -11.91 -17.03
C TYR A 12 16.18 -12.02 -17.39
N PHE A 13 15.29 -11.60 -16.49
CA PHE A 13 13.86 -11.59 -16.77
C PHE A 13 13.47 -10.61 -17.88
N ASP A 14 14.15 -9.47 -17.97
CA ASP A 14 13.99 -8.53 -19.06
C ASP A 14 14.37 -9.15 -20.41
N LYS A 15 15.54 -9.81 -20.49
CA LYS A 15 15.96 -10.57 -21.69
C LYS A 15 14.99 -11.69 -22.07
N ALA A 16 14.24 -12.23 -21.10
CA ALA A 16 13.19 -13.22 -21.32
C ALA A 16 11.84 -12.60 -21.73
N GLY A 17 11.73 -11.28 -21.84
CA GLY A 17 10.49 -10.56 -22.18
C GLY A 17 9.45 -10.57 -21.05
N LEU A 18 9.91 -10.61 -19.80
CA LEU A 18 9.05 -10.65 -18.61
C LEU A 18 9.04 -9.36 -17.80
N ALA A 19 9.89 -8.38 -18.09
CA ALA A 19 10.00 -7.12 -17.33
C ALA A 19 8.64 -6.46 -17.05
N ASP A 20 7.82 -6.27 -18.09
CA ASP A 20 6.50 -5.61 -18.00
C ASP A 20 5.45 -6.42 -17.24
N LYS A 21 5.78 -7.63 -16.77
CA LYS A 21 4.89 -8.50 -15.98
C LYS A 21 5.32 -8.59 -14.52
N LEU A 22 6.46 -8.01 -14.17
CA LEU A 22 7.06 -8.15 -12.85
C LEU A 22 6.85 -6.89 -12.02
N VAL A 23 6.46 -7.10 -10.77
CA VAL A 23 6.42 -6.09 -9.72
C VAL A 23 7.34 -6.57 -8.61
N ILE A 24 8.28 -5.72 -8.20
CA ILE A 24 9.13 -6.03 -7.05
C ILE A 24 8.40 -5.58 -5.80
N GLN A 25 7.89 -6.54 -5.04
CA GLN A 25 7.22 -6.27 -3.77
C GLN A 25 8.25 -6.14 -2.65
N THR A 26 8.15 -5.06 -1.88
CA THR A 26 8.89 -4.84 -0.64
C THR A 26 7.92 -4.46 0.47
N TYR A 27 8.32 -4.66 1.73
CA TYR A 27 7.54 -4.32 2.91
C TYR A 27 8.43 -4.32 4.17
N PHE A 28 7.90 -3.79 5.28
CA PHE A 28 8.52 -3.62 6.61
C PHE A 28 9.47 -2.44 6.77
N GLU A 29 9.98 -1.86 5.68
CA GLU A 29 10.82 -0.68 5.72
C GLU A 29 10.79 0.07 4.37
N HIS A 30 11.50 1.19 4.30
CA HIS A 30 11.76 1.91 3.07
C HIS A 30 12.79 1.21 2.19
N VAL A 31 12.79 1.56 0.90
CA VAL A 31 13.77 1.08 -0.07
C VAL A 31 14.73 2.19 -0.49
N ASP A 32 15.87 1.80 -1.05
CA ASP A 32 16.66 2.69 -1.90
C ASP A 32 15.96 2.82 -3.27
N LEU A 33 15.18 3.90 -3.44
CA LEU A 33 14.32 4.05 -4.60
C LEU A 33 15.14 4.33 -5.88
N ASP A 34 16.32 4.96 -5.78
CA ASP A 34 17.21 5.17 -6.94
C ASP A 34 17.65 3.83 -7.52
N PHE A 35 18.05 2.90 -6.64
CA PHE A 35 18.45 1.57 -7.07
C PHE A 35 17.27 0.79 -7.65
N VAL A 36 16.14 0.71 -6.93
CA VAL A 36 14.99 -0.10 -7.35
C VAL A 36 14.40 0.42 -8.65
N ASN A 37 14.29 1.74 -8.81
CA ASN A 37 13.79 2.38 -10.04
C ASN A 37 14.68 2.13 -11.27
N SER A 38 15.97 1.82 -11.07
CA SER A 38 16.89 1.44 -12.16
C SER A 38 16.64 0.04 -12.74
N LEU A 39 15.82 -0.78 -12.10
CA LEU A 39 15.59 -2.16 -12.50
C LEU A 39 14.55 -2.27 -13.63
N PRO A 40 14.73 -3.21 -14.58
CA PRO A 40 13.81 -3.41 -15.71
C PRO A 40 12.59 -4.23 -15.28
N VAL A 41 11.68 -3.59 -14.57
CA VAL A 41 10.40 -4.17 -14.12
C VAL A 41 9.25 -3.19 -14.32
N LYS A 42 8.01 -3.70 -14.36
CA LYS A 42 6.80 -2.88 -14.51
C LYS A 42 6.63 -1.87 -13.37
N GLY A 43 6.93 -2.29 -12.14
CA GLY A 43 6.59 -1.48 -10.97
C GLY A 43 7.08 -2.04 -9.65
N PHE A 44 6.68 -1.37 -8.58
CA PHE A 44 7.19 -1.60 -7.23
C PHE A 44 6.07 -1.59 -6.19
N GLY A 45 6.11 -2.56 -5.28
CA GLY A 45 5.34 -2.54 -4.06
C GLY A 45 6.14 -1.90 -2.93
N LEU A 46 5.65 -0.78 -2.41
CA LEU A 46 6.32 0.01 -1.38
C LEU A 46 5.45 0.12 -0.12
N ASP A 47 6.08 0.02 1.03
CA ASP A 47 5.45 0.25 2.34
C ASP A 47 5.30 1.77 2.58
N PHE A 48 4.13 2.23 3.02
CA PHE A 48 3.89 3.61 3.45
C PHE A 48 3.38 3.69 4.89
N VAL A 49 3.51 2.60 5.64
CA VAL A 49 3.12 2.50 7.05
C VAL A 49 4.36 2.39 7.93
N HIS A 50 5.28 1.48 7.58
CA HIS A 50 6.47 1.17 8.38
C HIS A 50 7.77 1.76 7.78
N ASP A 51 7.66 2.60 6.76
CA ASP A 51 8.80 3.18 6.03
C ASP A 51 9.39 4.45 6.69
N GLY A 52 8.80 4.93 7.78
CA GLY A 52 9.20 6.17 8.43
C GLY A 52 9.02 7.41 7.55
N GLY A 53 8.13 7.36 6.55
CA GLY A 53 7.88 8.43 5.58
C GLY A 53 8.93 8.56 4.47
N LYS A 54 9.94 7.68 4.46
CA LYS A 54 11.09 7.79 3.54
C LYS A 54 10.75 7.46 2.09
N ASN A 55 9.79 6.57 1.82
CA ASN A 55 9.40 6.26 0.44
C ASN A 55 8.70 7.47 -0.18
N LEU A 56 7.78 8.13 0.54
CA LEU A 56 7.12 9.33 0.05
C LEU A 56 8.09 10.51 -0.14
N GLU A 57 9.04 10.71 0.79
CA GLU A 57 10.10 11.71 0.63
C GLU A 57 10.92 11.48 -0.65
N GLN A 58 11.31 10.24 -0.92
CA GLN A 58 12.07 9.87 -2.12
C GLN A 58 11.26 10.07 -3.41
N ILE A 59 9.98 9.72 -3.41
CA ILE A 59 9.06 9.96 -4.54
C ILE A 59 8.94 11.46 -4.82
N LYS A 60 8.70 12.28 -3.78
CA LYS A 60 8.63 13.75 -3.90
C LYS A 60 9.93 14.37 -4.40
N ALA A 61 11.06 13.74 -4.11
CA ALA A 61 12.37 14.12 -4.65
C ALA A 61 12.62 13.69 -6.10
N GLY A 62 11.65 13.05 -6.77
CA GLY A 62 11.73 12.66 -8.17
C GLY A 62 12.46 11.35 -8.44
N LYS A 63 12.60 10.48 -7.43
CA LYS A 63 13.32 9.20 -7.57
C LYS A 63 12.51 8.07 -8.20
N LEU A 64 11.19 8.26 -8.34
CA LEU A 64 10.30 7.32 -9.03
C LEU A 64 10.00 7.84 -10.44
N SER A 65 10.22 7.00 -11.45
CA SER A 65 9.79 7.32 -12.81
C SER A 65 8.28 7.15 -12.93
N LYS A 66 7.62 8.09 -13.61
CA LYS A 66 6.14 8.15 -13.68
C LYS A 66 5.50 6.94 -14.37
N ASP A 67 6.23 6.32 -15.29
CA ASP A 67 5.84 5.11 -16.03
C ASP A 67 5.84 3.84 -15.19
N LYS A 68 6.43 3.87 -13.99
CA LYS A 68 6.45 2.71 -13.09
C LYS A 68 5.14 2.61 -12.33
N ALA A 69 4.53 1.43 -12.36
CA ALA A 69 3.37 1.14 -11.55
C ALA A 69 3.75 1.14 -10.06
N LEU A 70 2.96 1.81 -9.22
CA LEU A 70 3.16 1.88 -7.78
C LEU A 70 2.08 1.05 -7.07
N TYR A 71 2.51 0.02 -6.35
CA TYR A 71 1.66 -0.78 -5.48
C TYR A 71 1.82 -0.27 -4.05
N ALA A 72 1.01 0.71 -3.68
CA ALA A 72 1.12 1.45 -2.43
C ALA A 72 0.54 0.66 -1.25
N GLY A 73 1.42 0.22 -0.36
CA GLY A 73 1.08 -0.44 0.90
C GLY A 73 0.68 0.55 1.98
N ILE A 74 -0.61 0.89 2.04
CA ILE A 74 -1.13 2.03 2.82
C ILE A 74 -1.91 1.63 4.09
N ILE A 75 -2.43 0.39 4.13
CA ILE A 75 -3.15 -0.17 5.29
C ILE A 75 -2.21 -1.05 6.10
N ASP A 76 -2.14 -0.90 7.43
CA ASP A 76 -1.20 -1.67 8.24
C ASP A 76 -1.54 -3.17 8.22
N GLY A 77 -0.70 -3.98 7.57
CA GLY A 77 -0.85 -5.43 7.50
C GLY A 77 -0.35 -6.19 8.73
N ARG A 78 0.15 -5.51 9.78
CA ARG A 78 0.80 -6.12 10.95
C ARG A 78 0.17 -5.71 12.28
N ASN A 79 -0.83 -4.84 12.25
CA ASN A 79 -1.49 -4.32 13.44
C ASN A 79 -3.00 -4.37 13.28
N VAL A 80 -3.69 -4.45 14.41
CA VAL A 80 -5.12 -4.72 14.49
C VAL A 80 -5.98 -3.46 14.50
N TRP A 81 -5.40 -2.27 14.42
CA TRP A 81 -6.15 -1.02 14.47
C TRP A 81 -6.78 -0.68 13.13
N ALA A 82 -7.98 -0.10 13.18
CA ALA A 82 -8.63 0.53 12.04
C ALA A 82 -7.80 1.69 11.49
N ALA A 83 -7.80 1.84 10.17
CA ALA A 83 -7.05 2.89 9.50
C ALA A 83 -7.74 4.26 9.60
N ASP A 84 -6.94 5.32 9.75
CA ASP A 84 -7.38 6.69 9.47
C ASP A 84 -7.68 6.84 7.97
N ILE A 85 -8.93 6.60 7.59
CA ILE A 85 -9.34 6.49 6.18
C ILE A 85 -9.17 7.81 5.42
N GLU A 86 -9.31 8.95 6.10
CA GLU A 86 -9.11 10.27 5.49
C GLU A 86 -7.62 10.49 5.19
N ALA A 87 -6.74 10.21 6.16
CA ALA A 87 -5.29 10.29 5.92
C ALA A 87 -4.84 9.34 4.80
N LYS A 88 -5.46 8.16 4.66
CA LYS A 88 -5.17 7.25 3.53
C LYS A 88 -5.65 7.80 2.20
N LYS A 89 -6.82 8.44 2.16
CA LYS A 89 -7.32 9.11 0.95
C LYS A 89 -6.38 10.24 0.51
N GLU A 90 -5.93 11.10 1.42
CA GLU A 90 -4.97 12.18 1.12
C GLU A 90 -3.64 11.64 0.59
N LEU A 91 -3.16 10.51 1.14
CA LEU A 91 -1.96 9.85 0.64
C LEU A 91 -2.15 9.33 -0.79
N ILE A 92 -3.29 8.71 -1.11
CA ILE A 92 -3.61 8.25 -2.46
C ILE A 92 -3.59 9.43 -3.43
N GLU A 93 -4.35 10.49 -3.14
CA GLU A 93 -4.43 11.70 -3.98
C GLU A 93 -3.06 12.34 -4.18
N THR A 94 -2.18 12.28 -3.17
CA THR A 94 -0.79 12.71 -3.30
C THR A 94 -0.03 11.83 -4.30
N LEU A 95 -0.10 10.51 -4.15
CA LEU A 95 0.66 9.54 -4.94
C LEU A 95 0.23 9.51 -6.42
N GLU A 96 -1.04 9.77 -6.73
CA GLU A 96 -1.55 9.86 -8.11
C GLU A 96 -0.82 10.90 -8.97
N ASN A 97 -0.19 11.90 -8.35
CA ASN A 97 0.60 12.90 -9.07
C ASN A 97 1.96 12.37 -9.58
N TYR A 98 2.43 11.22 -9.06
CA TYR A 98 3.80 10.73 -9.26
C TYR A 98 3.90 9.42 -10.06
N THR A 99 2.78 8.78 -10.37
CA THR A 99 2.72 7.56 -11.18
C THR A 99 1.52 7.59 -12.12
N ASP A 100 1.63 6.97 -13.28
CA ASP A 100 0.50 6.77 -14.19
C ASP A 100 -0.35 5.52 -13.84
N GLU A 101 0.15 4.62 -12.98
CA GLU A 101 -0.56 3.41 -12.55
C GLU A 101 -0.39 3.21 -11.04
N LEU A 102 -1.42 3.57 -10.27
CA LEU A 102 -1.47 3.38 -8.82
C LEU A 102 -2.39 2.21 -8.44
N VAL A 103 -1.89 1.30 -7.60
CA VAL A 103 -2.65 0.20 -7.00
C VAL A 103 -2.50 0.30 -5.49
N ILE A 104 -3.61 0.34 -4.76
CA ILE A 104 -3.58 0.31 -3.28
C ILE A 104 -3.61 -1.12 -2.76
N GLN A 105 -2.88 -1.36 -1.67
CA GLN A 105 -2.79 -2.66 -1.01
C GLN A 105 -2.45 -2.49 0.49
N PRO A 106 -2.47 -3.58 1.29
CA PRO A 106 -1.91 -3.54 2.63
C PRO A 106 -0.38 -3.36 2.59
N SER A 107 0.22 -2.86 3.68
CA SER A 107 1.66 -2.61 3.82
C SER A 107 2.50 -3.87 3.75
N SER A 108 1.91 -5.02 4.06
CA SER A 108 2.53 -6.34 3.98
C SER A 108 1.45 -7.41 3.85
N SER A 109 1.82 -8.70 3.86
CA SER A 109 0.84 -9.78 3.86
C SER A 109 -0.09 -9.71 5.09
N LEU A 110 -1.40 -9.90 4.87
CA LEU A 110 -2.38 -10.01 5.96
C LEU A 110 -2.24 -11.30 6.79
N LEU A 111 -1.28 -12.17 6.47
CA LEU A 111 -0.88 -13.30 7.32
C LEU A 111 -0.47 -12.86 8.73
N HIS A 112 -0.07 -11.59 8.92
CA HIS A 112 0.42 -11.07 10.18
C HIS A 112 -0.67 -10.52 11.12
N VAL A 113 -1.95 -10.60 10.74
CA VAL A 113 -3.09 -10.21 11.57
C VAL A 113 -4.10 -11.35 11.65
N PRO A 114 -5.02 -11.36 12.63
CA PRO A 114 -6.10 -12.34 12.67
C PRO A 114 -7.04 -12.17 11.45
N VAL A 115 -7.94 -13.13 11.26
CA VAL A 115 -8.72 -13.22 10.01
C VAL A 115 -9.86 -12.19 9.95
N SER A 116 -10.74 -12.14 10.95
CA SER A 116 -11.91 -11.26 10.95
C SER A 116 -12.43 -11.05 12.37
N LEU A 117 -13.15 -9.95 12.58
CA LEU A 117 -13.86 -9.64 13.81
C LEU A 117 -15.18 -10.41 13.98
N ASP A 118 -15.70 -11.05 12.93
CA ASP A 118 -17.03 -11.71 12.91
C ASP A 118 -17.32 -12.67 14.08
N ASP A 119 -16.28 -13.33 14.62
CA ASP A 119 -16.38 -14.32 15.71
C ASP A 119 -15.87 -13.79 17.06
N GLU A 120 -15.53 -12.50 17.17
CA GLU A 120 -14.96 -11.91 18.39
C GLU A 120 -16.05 -11.41 19.35
N GLU A 121 -15.90 -11.70 20.64
CA GLU A 121 -16.79 -11.20 21.69
C GLU A 121 -16.19 -9.94 22.34
N LEU A 122 -16.47 -8.77 21.76
CA LEU A 122 -15.93 -7.48 22.20
C LEU A 122 -17.05 -6.46 22.48
N ASP A 123 -16.76 -5.46 23.32
CA ASP A 123 -17.63 -4.28 23.42
C ASP A 123 -17.60 -3.50 22.10
N GLU A 124 -18.75 -2.99 21.66
CA GLU A 124 -18.92 -2.29 20.37
C GLU A 124 -17.88 -1.16 20.18
N SER A 125 -17.61 -0.37 21.23
CA SER A 125 -16.62 0.69 21.16
C SER A 125 -15.18 0.20 20.97
N ILE A 126 -14.87 -1.04 21.34
CA ILE A 126 -13.55 -1.63 21.11
C ILE A 126 -13.49 -2.19 19.69
N GLU A 127 -14.52 -2.93 19.29
CA GLU A 127 -14.63 -3.55 17.97
C GLU A 127 -14.50 -2.51 16.85
N GLU A 128 -15.16 -1.35 16.98
CA GLU A 128 -15.10 -0.26 16.01
C GLU A 128 -13.70 0.34 15.82
N GLY A 129 -12.80 0.19 16.80
CA GLY A 129 -11.41 0.63 16.71
C GLY A 129 -10.49 -0.40 16.08
N LEU A 130 -10.97 -1.61 15.84
CA LEU A 130 -10.20 -2.72 15.30
C LEU A 130 -10.48 -2.95 13.81
N SER A 131 -9.53 -3.62 13.15
CA SER A 131 -9.57 -3.97 11.75
C SER A 131 -8.61 -5.14 11.53
N PHE A 132 -9.16 -6.34 11.31
CA PHE A 132 -8.42 -7.56 11.03
C PHE A 132 -8.31 -7.76 9.50
N ALA A 133 -7.95 -8.94 9.01
CA ALA A 133 -7.68 -9.13 7.58
C ALA A 133 -8.89 -8.79 6.69
N THR A 134 -10.10 -9.26 7.04
CA THR A 134 -11.32 -8.97 6.28
C THR A 134 -11.65 -7.48 6.30
N GLU A 135 -11.57 -6.83 7.45
CA GLU A 135 -11.93 -5.42 7.60
C GLU A 135 -10.91 -4.50 6.90
N LYS A 136 -9.63 -4.88 6.86
CA LYS A 136 -8.60 -4.18 6.05
C LYS A 136 -8.87 -4.26 4.55
N LEU A 137 -9.44 -5.36 4.06
CA LEU A 137 -9.90 -5.44 2.66
C LEU A 137 -11.10 -4.52 2.44
N ASP A 138 -11.96 -4.39 3.44
CA ASP A 138 -13.09 -3.47 3.40
C ASP A 138 -12.67 -1.99 3.37
N GLU A 139 -11.63 -1.62 4.12
CA GLU A 139 -10.99 -0.29 4.08
C GLU A 139 -10.45 0.02 2.67
N LEU A 140 -9.74 -0.93 2.06
CA LEU A 140 -9.24 -0.78 0.69
C LEU A 140 -10.36 -0.64 -0.33
N ASP A 141 -11.44 -1.42 -0.20
CA ASP A 141 -12.62 -1.31 -1.06
C ASP A 141 -13.30 0.06 -0.91
N ALA A 142 -13.42 0.59 0.31
CA ALA A 142 -13.97 1.92 0.56
C ALA A 142 -13.15 3.01 -0.14
N LEU A 143 -11.82 2.98 0.01
CA LEU A 143 -10.91 3.92 -0.66
C LEU A 143 -10.99 3.81 -2.19
N LYS A 144 -11.01 2.58 -2.71
CA LYS A 144 -11.14 2.34 -4.15
C LYS A 144 -12.43 2.92 -4.71
N ARG A 145 -13.57 2.73 -4.02
CA ARG A 145 -14.89 3.20 -4.43
C ARG A 145 -14.97 4.73 -4.44
N VAL A 146 -14.52 5.38 -3.38
CA VAL A 146 -14.61 6.84 -3.29
C VAL A 146 -13.71 7.52 -4.32
N ILE A 147 -12.50 7.01 -4.55
CA ILE A 147 -11.54 7.58 -5.51
C ILE A 147 -11.98 7.34 -6.96
N ASN A 148 -12.33 6.09 -7.33
CA ASN A 148 -12.58 5.76 -8.73
C ASN A 148 -14.02 6.04 -9.18
N ASN A 149 -14.98 5.90 -8.26
CA ASN A 149 -16.41 5.91 -8.61
C ASN A 149 -17.17 7.08 -7.97
N GLY A 150 -16.56 7.82 -7.04
CA GLY A 150 -17.24 8.83 -6.23
C GLY A 150 -18.26 8.27 -5.25
N ASP A 151 -18.23 6.96 -5.00
CA ASP A 151 -19.11 6.27 -4.05
C ASP A 151 -18.51 6.40 -2.63
N SER A 152 -19.08 7.29 -1.83
CA SER A 152 -18.60 7.61 -0.48
C SER A 152 -19.28 6.83 0.64
N GLU A 153 -20.29 6.00 0.38
CA GLU A 153 -21.14 5.40 1.44
C GLU A 153 -20.30 4.64 2.49
N LYS A 154 -19.44 3.74 2.01
CA LYS A 154 -18.56 2.94 2.88
C LYS A 154 -17.45 3.78 3.51
N TYR A 155 -16.92 4.75 2.75
CA TYR A 155 -15.89 5.68 3.21
C TYR A 155 -16.37 6.54 4.37
N ASP A 156 -17.54 7.17 4.23
CA ASP A 156 -18.14 8.06 5.23
C ASP A 156 -18.45 7.29 6.53
N LYS A 157 -18.88 6.02 6.41
CA LYS A 157 -19.08 5.13 7.58
C LYS A 157 -17.78 4.88 8.33
N LEU A 158 -16.71 4.48 7.63
CA LEU A 158 -15.41 4.22 8.24
C LEU A 158 -14.80 5.48 8.85
N LYS A 159 -14.94 6.63 8.16
CA LYS A 159 -14.49 7.92 8.66
C LYS A 159 -15.19 8.30 9.95
N ALA A 160 -16.53 8.23 9.98
CA ALA A 160 -17.30 8.53 11.17
C ALA A 160 -16.97 7.58 12.34
N ALA A 161 -16.66 6.32 12.05
CA ALA A 161 -16.23 5.36 13.07
C ALA A 161 -14.87 5.74 13.69
N TYR A 162 -13.91 6.12 12.86
CA TYR A 162 -12.58 6.54 13.31
C TYR A 162 -12.62 7.83 14.16
N GLU A 163 -13.44 8.82 13.79
CA GLU A 163 -13.59 10.11 14.50
C GLU A 163 -14.17 9.99 15.92
N ARG A 164 -14.67 8.82 16.32
CA ARG A 164 -15.15 8.57 17.69
C ARG A 164 -14.03 8.33 18.70
N PHE A 165 -12.80 8.12 18.24
CA PHE A 165 -11.60 7.86 19.02
C PHE A 165 -10.67 9.08 19.05
#